data_AF-A0A957Y0B4-F1
#
_entry.id   AF-A0A957Y0B4-F1
#
_cell.length_a   1.000
_cell.length_b   1.000
_cell.length_c   1.000
_cell.angle_alpha   90.00
_cell.angle_beta   90.00
_cell.angle_gamma   90.00
#
_symmetry.space_group_name_H-M   'P 1'
#
loop_
_entity.id
_entity.type
_entity.pdbx_description
1 polymer ?
#
loop_
_entity_poly.entity_id
_entity_poly.type
_entity_poly.pdbx_seq_one_letter_code
_entity_poly.pdbx_strand_id
1 'polypeptide(L)' 'MGDTERNTLTEAVRTWEERDVVQSVRRVPERAEAVNVQRLHTPLDAGPQPPPDADQQWYLDNLGFPGQYPFTRGVQPT' A
#
# COMPACT_ATOMS: atom_id res chain seq x y z
N MET A 1 14.84 -3.41 -23.78
CA MET A 1 13.47 -2.88 -23.69
C MET A 1 12.76 -3.78 -22.70
N GLY A 2 12.92 -3.46 -21.41
CA GLY A 2 12.48 -4.34 -20.34
C GLY A 2 10.99 -4.15 -20.14
N ASP A 3 10.21 -5.23 -20.31
CA ASP A 3 8.83 -5.28 -19.88
C ASP A 3 8.79 -5.01 -18.38
N THR A 4 8.54 -3.76 -18.01
CA THR A 4 8.25 -3.40 -16.63
C THR A 4 6.86 -3.92 -16.37
N GLU A 5 6.79 -4.99 -15.59
CA GLU A 5 5.55 -5.57 -15.09
C GLU A 5 4.75 -4.43 -14.42
N ARG A 6 3.73 -3.92 -15.12
CA ARG A 6 2.86 -2.85 -14.62
C ARG A 6 1.95 -3.47 -13.58
N ASN A 7 2.39 -3.42 -12.33
CA ASN A 7 1.58 -3.86 -11.20
C ASN A 7 0.48 -2.82 -10.97
N THR A 8 -0.78 -3.25 -10.93
CA THR A 8 -1.89 -2.31 -10.67
C THR A 8 -1.84 -1.84 -9.22
N LEU A 9 -2.38 -0.66 -8.92
CA LEU A 9 -2.46 -0.16 -7.53
C LEU A 9 -3.20 -1.16 -6.63
N THR A 10 -4.23 -1.83 -7.16
CA THR A 10 -4.98 -2.89 -6.49
C THR A 10 -4.09 -4.07 -6.08
N GLU A 11 -3.29 -4.61 -7.00
CA GLU A 11 -2.38 -5.73 -6.72
C GLU A 11 -1.26 -5.32 -5.76
N ALA A 12 -0.79 -4.08 -5.88
CA ALA A 12 0.25 -3.54 -5.02
C ALA A 12 -0.25 -3.39 -3.57
N VAL A 13 -1.47 -2.87 -3.35
CA VAL A 13 -2.11 -2.83 -2.03
C VAL A 13 -2.23 -4.24 -1.44
N ARG A 14 -2.77 -5.19 -2.21
CA ARG A 14 -2.92 -6.57 -1.75
C ARG A 14 -1.57 -7.18 -1.34
N THR A 15 -0.54 -6.97 -2.15
CA THR A 15 0.81 -7.50 -1.88
C THR A 15 1.39 -6.90 -0.60
N TRP A 16 1.23 -5.59 -0.40
CA TRP A 16 1.70 -4.90 0.81
C TRP A 16 0.98 -5.40 2.07
N GLU A 17 -0.34 -5.61 2.00
CA GLU A 17 -1.13 -6.16 3.12
C GLU A 17 -0.70 -7.59 3.46
N GLU A 18 -0.63 -8.47 2.46
CA GLU A 18 -0.34 -9.89 2.67
C GLU A 18 1.11 -10.18 3.09
N ARG A 19 2.03 -9.26 2.80
CA ARG A 19 3.46 -9.43 3.08
C ARG A 19 3.95 -8.52 4.19
N ASP A 20 4.05 -7.22 3.93
CA ASP A 20 4.74 -6.29 4.83
C ASP A 20 3.96 -6.06 6.12
N VAL A 21 2.65 -5.83 5.99
CA VAL A 21 1.75 -5.68 7.14
C VAL A 21 1.71 -6.97 7.95
N VAL A 22 1.41 -8.10 7.32
CA VAL A 22 1.35 -9.40 8.03
C VAL A 22 2.66 -9.71 8.75
N GLN A 23 3.81 -9.44 8.14
CA GLN A 23 5.10 -9.65 8.81
C GLN A 23 5.32 -8.71 9.99
N SER A 24 4.92 -7.45 9.87
CA SER A 24 5.00 -6.47 10.97
C SER A 24 4.10 -6.86 12.15
N VAL A 25 2.82 -7.14 11.88
CA VAL A 25 1.82 -7.50 12.91
C VAL A 25 2.19 -8.78 13.64
N ARG A 26 2.79 -9.76 12.94
CA ARG A 26 3.29 -11.00 13.59
C ARG A 26 4.41 -10.74 14.59
N ARG A 27 5.22 -9.69 14.39
CA ARG A 27 6.32 -9.32 15.29
C ARG A 27 5.82 -8.46 16.45
N VAL A 28 5.01 -7.46 16.12
CA VAL A 28 4.42 -6.53 17.08
C VAL A 28 2.92 -6.44 16.78
N PRO A 29 2.08 -7.13 17.57
CA PRO A 29 0.64 -7.09 17.37
C PRO A 29 0.10 -5.67 17.48
N GLU A 30 -0.89 -5.36 16.67
CA GLU A 30 -1.58 -4.08 16.73
C GLU A 30 -2.45 -3.96 17.97
N ARG A 31 -2.76 -2.72 18.32
CA ARG A 31 -3.71 -2.43 19.41
C ARG A 31 -5.10 -2.94 19.02
N ALA A 32 -5.81 -3.54 19.98
CA ALA A 32 -7.11 -4.14 19.74
C ALA A 32 -8.15 -3.15 19.19
N GLU A 33 -8.05 -1.88 19.57
CA GLU A 33 -8.94 -0.81 19.11
C GLU A 33 -8.73 -0.45 17.62
N ALA A 34 -7.57 -0.78 17.04
CA ALA A 34 -7.23 -0.45 15.65
C ALA A 34 -7.82 -1.43 14.63
N VAL A 35 -8.30 -2.61 15.07
CA VAL A 35 -8.76 -3.71 14.17
C VAL A 35 -9.94 -3.31 13.28
N ASN A 36 -10.75 -2.33 13.69
CA ASN A 36 -11.92 -1.86 12.95
C ASN A 36 -11.69 -0.53 12.21
N VAL A 37 -10.45 -0.04 12.17
CA VAL A 37 -10.10 1.22 11.50
C VAL A 37 -9.39 0.89 10.19
N GLN A 38 -9.75 1.58 9.11
CA GLN A 38 -9.04 1.46 7.85
C GLN A 38 -7.57 1.87 8.06
N ARG A 39 -6.66 0.93 7.80
CA ARG A 39 -5.22 1.09 8.02
C ARG A 39 -4.60 2.17 7.13
N LEU A 40 -4.96 2.17 5.86
CA LEU A 40 -4.39 3.05 4.86
C LEU A 40 -5.46 3.53 3.89
N HIS A 41 -5.51 4.85 3.67
CA HIS A 41 -6.26 5.43 2.57
C HIS A 41 -5.36 5.53 1.33
N THR A 42 -5.93 5.12 0.21
CA THR A 42 -5.33 5.06 -1.12
C THR A 42 -6.27 5.72 -2.13
N PRO A 43 -5.77 6.07 -3.33
CA PRO A 43 -6.61 6.54 -4.42
C PRO A 43 -7.77 5.59 -4.81
N LEU A 44 -7.69 4.30 -4.49
CA LEU A 44 -8.78 3.34 -4.74
C LEU A 44 -10.02 3.63 -3.89
N ASP A 45 -9.87 4.35 -2.76
CA ASP A 45 -10.98 4.70 -1.88
C ASP A 45 -11.79 5.90 -2.38
N ALA A 46 -11.33 6.59 -3.44
CA ALA A 46 -11.95 7.82 -3.92
C ALA A 46 -13.27 7.59 -4.69
N GLY A 47 -13.51 6.37 -5.18
CA GLY A 47 -14.70 6.07 -5.97
C GLY A 47 -14.81 4.60 -6.40
N PRO A 48 -15.86 4.25 -7.18
CA PRO A 48 -16.13 2.87 -7.58
C PRO A 48 -15.18 2.33 -8.66
N GLN A 49 -14.33 3.19 -9.23
CA GLN A 49 -13.38 2.83 -10.28
C GLN A 49 -11.97 3.17 -9.82
N PRO A 50 -10.95 2.36 -10.19
CA PRO A 50 -9.56 2.73 -9.99
C PRO A 50 -9.25 4.08 -10.65
N PRO A 51 -8.32 4.86 -10.10
CA PRO A 51 -7.87 6.08 -10.75
C PRO A 51 -7.15 5.75 -12.07
N PRO A 52 -6.96 6.74 -12.96
CA PRO A 52 -6.18 6.57 -14.19
C PRO A 52 -4.81 5.93 -13.94
N ASP A 53 -4.32 5.12 -14.88
CA ASP A 53 -3.03 4.43 -14.76
C ASP A 53 -1.86 5.37 -14.43
N ALA A 54 -1.86 6.59 -14.98
CA ALA A 54 -0.85 7.60 -14.69
C ALA A 54 -0.84 8.02 -13.20
N ASP A 55 -2.02 8.13 -12.59
CA ASP A 55 -2.17 8.50 -11.18
C ASP A 55 -1.80 7.31 -10.28
N GLN A 56 -2.14 6.08 -10.69
CA GLN A 56 -1.68 4.87 -10.02
C GLN A 56 -0.16 4.79 -10.00
N GLN A 57 0.49 4.97 -11.16
CA GLN A 57 1.93 4.91 -11.27
C GLN A 57 2.60 6.02 -10.46
N TRP A 58 2.09 7.25 -10.52
CA TRP A 58 2.61 8.35 -9.71
C TRP A 58 2.53 8.04 -8.21
N TYR A 59 1.40 7.47 -7.74
CA TYR A 59 1.23 7.06 -6.36
C TYR A 59 2.30 6.02 -5.95
N LEU A 60 2.47 4.97 -6.76
CA LEU A 60 3.42 3.90 -6.47
C LEU A 60 4.87 4.41 -6.43
N ASP A 61 5.27 5.28 -7.34
CA ASP A 61 6.65 5.76 -7.45
C ASP A 61 7.03 6.83 -6.42
N ASN A 62 6.07 7.67 -6.00
CA ASN A 62 6.36 8.87 -5.20
C ASN A 62 5.85 8.78 -3.75
N LEU A 63 4.73 8.10 -3.53
CA LEU A 63 4.15 7.91 -2.19
C LEU A 63 4.45 6.52 -1.65
N GLY A 64 4.22 5.49 -2.46
CA GLY A 64 4.34 4.09 -2.09
C GLY A 64 3.48 3.73 -0.87
N PHE A 65 3.87 2.63 -0.23
CA PHE A 65 3.24 2.14 1.00
C PHE A 65 4.16 2.33 2.21
N PRO A 66 3.61 2.47 3.43
CA PRO A 66 4.42 2.46 4.65
C PRO A 66 5.34 1.24 4.70
N GLY A 67 6.61 1.44 5.06
CA GLY A 67 7.60 0.36 5.11
C GLY A 67 8.17 -0.09 3.76
N GLN A 68 7.81 0.57 2.66
CA GLN A 68 8.40 0.35 1.34
C GLN A 68 9.00 1.64 0.78
N TYR A 69 9.97 1.52 -0.13
CA TYR A 69 10.49 2.65 -0.90
C TYR A 69 9.32 3.38 -1.61
N PRO A 70 9.32 4.73 -1.70
CA PRO A 70 10.34 5.69 -1.24
C PRO A 70 10.30 6.04 0.25
N PHE A 71 9.57 5.28 1.06
CA PHE A 71 9.40 5.48 2.51
C PHE A 71 8.78 6.84 2.87
N THR A 72 8.10 7.48 1.92
CA THR A 72 7.40 8.76 2.14
C THR A 72 6.36 8.66 3.27
N ARG A 73 5.78 7.46 3.47
CA ARG A 73 4.80 7.17 4.53
C ARG A 73 5.42 6.51 5.78
N GLY A 74 6.74 6.61 5.94
CA GLY A 74 7.47 6.02 7.06
C GLY A 74 8.06 4.65 6.75
N VAL A 75 9.01 4.24 7.59
CA VAL A 75 9.79 3.00 7.42
C VAL A 75 9.15 1.77 8.05
N GLN A 76 8.10 1.94 8.85
CA GLN A 76 7.36 0.84 9.46
C GLN A 76 6.06 0.62 8.68
N PRO A 77 5.70 -0.63 8.34
CA PRO A 77 4.44 -0.94 7.65
C PRO A 77 3.17 -0.67 8.48
N THR A 78 3.29 -0.59 9.82
CA THR A 78 2.17 -0.55 10.78
C THR A 78 2.49 0.34 11.97
#